data_AF-S5U1Y5-F1
#
_entry.id   AF-S5U1Y5-F1
#
_cell.length_a   1.000
_cell.length_b   1.000
_cell.length_c   1.000
_cell.angle_alpha   90.00
_cell.angle_beta   90.00
_cell.angle_gamma   90.00
#
_symmetry.space_group_name_H-M   'P 1'
#
loop_
_entity.id
_entity.type
_entity.pdbx_description
1 polymer ?
#
loop_
_entity_poly.entity_id
_entity_poly.type
_entity_poly.pdbx_seq_one_letter_code
_entity_poly.pdbx_strand_id
1 'polypeptide(L)'
;HIPDDSLIMSFGSGYGGNSLLGKKCFALRIASRIAYDEGWMAEHMLIMSVTNPKGEEKFVCAAFPSACGKTNMAMLTPSLPGWKIMCVGDDIAWMRFNDKGELRAINPEAGFFGVAPGTNHKTNPNALESCMKNSVLTNVAETDDGRFFWEGLESEYESDTKITTWLGEKTTVGAKTATPKAHPNSRFCCPASQCPIIHPKWEDPAGVPISVFMFGGRRPEGIPLVFEARSWRHGVMIGAQVKSEATAAAEFKGRQVMHDPMAMRPFMGYNFGKYLEHWLSLEKPGRHMPRIFHVNWFRLDSNGRFA
;
A
#
# COMPACT_ATOMS: atom_id res chain seq x y z
N HIS A 1 -14.88 -9.79 13.78
CA HIS A 1 -14.02 -8.92 14.61
C HIS A 1 -14.86 -8.47 15.77
N ILE A 2 -14.43 -8.72 17.00
CA ILE A 2 -15.15 -8.38 18.22
C ILE A 2 -14.19 -7.52 19.05
N PRO A 3 -14.16 -6.19 18.82
CA PRO A 3 -13.14 -5.32 19.42
C PRO A 3 -13.17 -5.31 20.94
N ASP A 4 -14.36 -5.33 21.54
CA ASP A 4 -14.53 -5.28 23.01
C ASP A 4 -13.92 -6.52 23.71
N ASP A 5 -13.85 -7.66 23.01
CA ASP A 5 -13.22 -8.90 23.51
C ASP A 5 -11.79 -9.09 22.97
N SER A 6 -11.24 -8.12 22.22
CA SER A 6 -9.96 -8.25 21.52
C SER A 6 -9.85 -9.53 20.64
N LEU A 7 -10.96 -9.93 20.02
CA LEU A 7 -11.10 -11.24 19.38
C LEU A 7 -11.31 -11.15 17.87
N ILE A 8 -10.60 -12.01 17.14
CA ILE A 8 -10.73 -12.20 15.69
C ILE A 8 -11.11 -13.65 15.44
N MET A 9 -12.26 -13.87 14.81
CA MET A 9 -12.69 -15.18 14.32
C MET A 9 -12.82 -15.08 12.80
N SER A 10 -12.21 -16.03 12.09
CA SER A 10 -12.29 -16.15 10.64
C SER A 10 -12.49 -17.61 10.26
N PHE A 11 -13.36 -17.88 9.29
CA PHE A 11 -13.72 -19.22 8.85
C PHE A 11 -13.92 -19.25 7.33
N GLY A 12 -13.56 -20.36 6.69
CA GLY A 12 -13.89 -20.64 5.28
C GLY A 12 -12.95 -20.06 4.22
N SER A 13 -11.90 -19.32 4.58
CA SER A 13 -10.96 -18.72 3.61
C SER A 13 -9.50 -18.89 4.04
N GLY A 14 -8.70 -19.53 3.19
CA GLY A 14 -7.24 -19.63 3.36
C GLY A 14 -6.45 -18.44 2.80
N TYR A 15 -7.11 -17.52 2.10
CA TYR A 15 -6.44 -16.45 1.35
C TYR A 15 -6.09 -15.22 2.19
N GLY A 16 -4.80 -14.88 2.22
CA GLY A 16 -4.25 -13.55 2.53
C GLY A 16 -4.94 -12.83 3.68
N GLY A 17 -5.57 -11.69 3.41
CA GLY A 17 -6.18 -10.82 4.42
C GLY A 17 -7.32 -11.45 5.26
N ASN A 18 -7.85 -12.60 4.85
CA ASN A 18 -8.86 -13.34 5.59
C ASN A 18 -8.25 -14.38 6.56
N SER A 19 -7.01 -14.83 6.32
CA SER A 19 -6.34 -15.89 7.10
C SER A 19 -5.10 -15.39 7.85
N LEU A 20 -4.38 -14.41 7.31
CA LEU A 20 -3.30 -13.69 7.97
C LEU A 20 -3.91 -12.67 8.94
N LEU A 21 -4.41 -13.15 10.08
CA LEU A 21 -5.21 -12.35 11.01
C LEU A 21 -4.43 -11.16 11.59
N GLY A 22 -3.10 -11.24 11.68
CA GLY A 22 -2.24 -10.13 12.09
C GLY A 22 -2.31 -8.91 11.15
N LYS A 23 -2.58 -9.12 9.86
CA LYS A 23 -2.50 -8.07 8.83
C LYS A 23 -3.70 -7.12 8.84
N LYS A 24 -4.80 -7.47 8.17
CA LYS A 24 -5.96 -6.55 8.05
C LYS A 24 -6.90 -6.62 9.25
N CYS A 25 -7.08 -7.82 9.81
CA CYS A 25 -8.02 -8.05 10.91
C CYS A 25 -7.52 -7.42 12.20
N PHE A 26 -6.28 -7.68 12.58
CA PHE A 26 -5.68 -7.11 13.78
C PHE A 26 -5.13 -5.71 13.52
N ALA A 27 -4.11 -5.56 12.66
CA ALA A 27 -3.35 -4.31 12.58
C ALA A 27 -4.09 -3.11 11.95
N LEU A 28 -5.31 -3.29 11.44
CA LEU A 28 -6.20 -2.18 11.08
C LEU A 28 -7.53 -2.21 11.84
N ARG A 29 -8.32 -3.28 11.75
CA ARG A 29 -9.68 -3.24 12.34
C ARG A 29 -9.66 -3.21 13.86
N ILE A 30 -9.03 -4.18 14.51
CA ILE A 30 -8.91 -4.18 15.98
C ILE A 30 -8.03 -3.01 16.44
N ALA A 31 -6.88 -2.84 15.80
CA ALA A 31 -5.91 -1.79 16.13
C ALA A 31 -6.50 -0.38 16.02
N SER A 32 -7.34 -0.07 15.03
CA SER A 32 -7.94 1.27 14.91
C SER A 32 -8.90 1.58 16.05
N ARG A 33 -9.58 0.57 16.61
CA ARG A 33 -10.39 0.76 17.81
C ARG A 33 -9.53 0.97 19.05
N ILE A 34 -8.49 0.16 19.25
CA ILE A 34 -7.52 0.36 20.34
C ILE A 34 -6.88 1.76 20.24
N ALA A 35 -6.50 2.17 19.03
CA ALA A 35 -5.92 3.47 18.73
C ALA A 35 -6.84 4.63 19.09
N TYR A 36 -8.15 4.48 18.85
CA TYR A 36 -9.15 5.44 19.28
C TYR A 36 -9.22 5.54 20.82
N ASP A 37 -9.29 4.40 21.51
CA ASP A 37 -9.43 4.35 22.97
C ASP A 37 -8.15 4.85 23.68
N GLU A 38 -6.98 4.66 23.10
CA GLU A 38 -5.67 4.97 23.70
C GLU A 38 -4.98 6.23 23.13
N GLY A 39 -5.58 6.91 22.15
CA GLY A 39 -5.08 8.18 21.63
C GLY A 39 -3.91 8.09 20.64
N TRP A 40 -3.85 7.02 19.83
CA TRP A 40 -2.90 6.83 18.73
C TRP A 40 -3.63 6.55 17.40
N MET A 41 -2.96 6.11 16.33
CA MET A 41 -3.55 5.90 15.00
C MET A 41 -3.11 4.57 14.38
N ALA A 42 -4.04 3.81 13.81
CA ALA A 42 -3.74 2.61 13.01
C ALA A 42 -4.30 2.79 11.61
N GLU A 43 -3.41 2.91 10.62
CA GLU A 43 -3.75 3.46 9.30
C GLU A 43 -3.28 2.57 8.17
N HIS A 44 -4.07 2.53 7.09
CA HIS A 44 -3.72 1.83 5.85
C HIS A 44 -2.76 2.68 5.00
N MET A 45 -1.56 2.89 5.53
CA MET A 45 -0.54 3.75 4.97
C MET A 45 0.77 3.00 4.77
N LEU A 46 1.45 3.29 3.66
CA LEU A 46 2.88 3.02 3.56
C LEU A 46 3.66 3.98 4.46
N ILE A 47 4.91 3.65 4.75
CA ILE A 47 5.90 4.50 5.40
C ILE A 47 7.19 4.44 4.57
N MET A 48 7.70 5.59 4.16
CA MET A 48 8.96 5.70 3.42
C MET A 48 9.77 6.92 3.87
N SER A 49 11.07 6.90 3.66
CA SER A 49 11.92 8.08 3.76
C SER A 49 12.26 8.61 2.36
N VAL A 50 12.43 9.92 2.29
CA VAL A 50 12.85 10.67 1.11
C VAL A 50 14.05 11.52 1.53
N THR A 51 15.22 11.25 0.94
CA THR A 51 16.42 12.07 1.13
C THR A 51 16.67 12.91 -0.11
N ASN A 52 16.81 14.21 0.07
CA ASN A 52 17.09 15.14 -1.04
C ASN A 52 18.60 15.20 -1.38
N PRO A 53 18.99 15.86 -2.49
CA PRO A 53 20.41 15.99 -2.88
C PRO A 53 21.30 16.73 -1.88
N LYS A 54 20.73 17.39 -0.86
CA LYS A 54 21.47 18.06 0.23
C LYS A 54 21.66 17.15 1.45
N GLY A 55 21.16 15.91 1.40
CA GLY A 55 21.24 14.95 2.52
C GLY A 55 20.16 15.12 3.59
N GLU A 56 19.13 15.93 3.34
CA GLU A 56 18.02 16.11 4.29
C GLU A 56 16.99 14.99 4.09
N GLU A 57 16.72 14.22 5.14
CA GLU A 57 15.75 13.13 5.14
C GLU A 57 14.41 13.54 5.77
N LYS A 58 13.31 13.16 5.13
CA LYS A 58 11.94 13.31 5.64
C LYS A 58 11.17 12.01 5.48
N PHE A 59 10.28 11.71 6.43
CA PHE A 59 9.41 10.54 6.34
C PHE A 59 8.00 10.92 5.89
N VAL A 60 7.44 10.07 5.04
CA VAL A 60 6.15 10.23 4.39
C VAL A 60 5.30 9.01 4.72
N CYS A 61 4.06 9.27 5.14
CA CYS A 61 3.01 8.26 5.17
C CYS A 61 2.02 8.52 4.03
N ALA A 62 1.62 7.48 3.30
CA ALA A 62 0.67 7.64 2.21
C ALA A 62 -0.45 6.59 2.22
N ALA A 63 -1.69 7.05 2.23
CA ALA A 63 -2.91 6.24 2.19
C ALA A 63 -3.49 6.25 0.78
N PHE A 64 -3.31 5.12 0.08
CA PHE A 64 -3.98 4.83 -1.18
C PHE A 64 -4.78 3.53 -1.04
N PRO A 65 -5.98 3.44 -1.66
CA PRO A 65 -6.74 2.20 -1.72
C PRO A 65 -5.91 1.01 -2.24
N SER A 66 -6.39 -0.21 -1.99
CA SER A 66 -5.70 -1.42 -2.45
C SER A 66 -5.51 -1.41 -3.97
N ALA A 67 -4.31 -1.80 -4.43
CA ALA A 67 -3.87 -1.75 -5.83
C ALA A 67 -3.82 -0.33 -6.46
N CYS A 68 -3.65 0.72 -5.65
CA CYS A 68 -3.43 2.09 -6.10
C CYS A 68 -1.98 2.60 -5.93
N GLY A 69 -1.00 1.68 -5.78
CA GLY A 69 0.42 2.01 -5.91
C GLY A 69 1.22 2.21 -4.62
N LYS A 70 0.71 1.79 -3.45
CA LYS A 70 1.47 1.91 -2.19
C LYS A 70 2.83 1.20 -2.24
N THR A 71 2.87 -0.09 -2.59
CA THR A 71 4.13 -0.84 -2.71
C THR A 71 5.09 -0.24 -3.73
N ASN A 72 4.60 0.23 -4.88
CA ASN A 72 5.42 0.93 -5.88
C ASN A 72 6.03 2.22 -5.32
N MET A 73 5.27 2.99 -4.55
CA MET A 73 5.77 4.25 -3.98
C MET A 73 6.72 4.01 -2.81
N ALA A 74 6.40 3.07 -1.91
CA ALA A 74 7.23 2.74 -0.75
C ALA A 74 8.61 2.20 -1.15
N MET A 75 8.68 1.54 -2.31
CA MET A 75 9.90 0.93 -2.85
C MET A 75 10.36 1.61 -4.15
N LEU A 76 10.04 2.88 -4.33
CA LEU A 76 10.32 3.62 -5.56
C LEU A 76 11.84 3.74 -5.79
N THR A 77 12.30 3.44 -7.00
CA THR A 77 13.60 3.91 -7.49
C THR A 77 13.42 5.29 -8.11
N PRO A 78 14.00 6.36 -7.54
CA PRO A 78 13.83 7.71 -8.06
C PRO A 78 14.41 7.83 -9.47
N SER A 79 13.66 8.47 -10.37
CA SER A 79 14.18 8.89 -11.68
C SER A 79 15.02 10.17 -11.59
N LEU A 80 14.92 10.91 -10.48
CA LEU A 80 15.61 12.17 -10.26
C LEU A 80 17.00 11.93 -9.62
N PRO A 81 18.10 12.42 -10.24
CA PRO A 81 19.44 12.27 -9.68
C PRO A 81 19.57 12.90 -8.28
N GLY A 82 20.32 12.23 -7.40
CA GLY A 82 20.60 12.70 -6.04
C GLY A 82 19.45 12.54 -5.04
N TRP A 83 18.28 12.08 -5.47
CA TRP A 83 17.19 11.70 -4.57
C TRP A 83 17.31 10.22 -4.18
N LYS A 84 17.05 9.92 -2.90
CA LYS A 84 17.04 8.56 -2.38
C LYS A 84 15.73 8.27 -1.67
N ILE A 85 15.20 7.08 -1.88
CA ILE A 85 13.99 6.56 -1.23
C ILE A 85 14.37 5.31 -0.46
N MET A 86 13.82 5.15 0.73
CA MET A 86 13.98 3.95 1.54
C MET A 86 12.63 3.54 2.14
N CYS A 87 12.37 2.23 2.17
CA CYS A 87 11.12 1.65 2.62
C CYS A 87 11.14 1.39 4.13
N VAL A 88 10.08 1.77 4.86
CA VAL A 88 9.86 1.33 6.25
C VAL A 88 8.72 0.31 6.30
N GLY A 89 7.66 0.53 5.53
CA GLY A 89 6.54 -0.41 5.36
C GLY A 89 5.69 -0.01 4.16
N ASP A 90 4.94 -0.94 3.57
CA ASP A 90 4.21 -0.68 2.32
C ASP A 90 2.68 -0.64 2.45
N ASP A 91 2.13 -0.94 3.62
CA ASP A 91 0.69 -1.19 3.76
C ASP A 91 0.05 -0.72 5.06
N ILE A 92 0.73 -0.83 6.21
CA ILE A 92 0.16 -0.46 7.52
C ILE A 92 1.13 0.44 8.29
N ALA A 93 0.58 1.49 8.92
CA ALA A 93 1.31 2.37 9.83
C ALA A 93 0.58 2.47 11.17
N TRP A 94 1.30 2.23 12.27
CA TRP A 94 0.84 2.60 13.61
C TRP A 94 1.57 3.85 14.04
N MET A 95 0.83 4.88 14.46
CA MET A 95 1.39 6.20 14.69
C MET A 95 0.95 6.81 16.02
N ARG A 96 1.87 7.45 16.73
CA ARG A 96 1.60 8.11 18.01
C ARG A 96 2.44 9.38 18.16
N PHE A 97 1.85 10.44 18.71
CA PHE A 97 2.61 11.61 19.12
C PHE A 97 3.44 11.27 20.35
N ASN A 98 4.74 11.53 20.30
CA ASN A 98 5.63 11.40 21.46
C ASN A 98 5.56 12.64 22.37
N ASP A 99 6.30 12.61 23.49
CA ASP A 99 6.35 13.70 24.47
C ASP A 99 6.93 15.01 23.91
N LYS A 100 7.63 14.95 22.77
CA LYS A 100 8.17 16.11 22.05
C LYS A 100 7.19 16.66 21.01
N GLY A 101 5.98 16.11 20.93
CA GLY A 101 4.97 16.53 19.96
C GLY A 101 5.24 16.04 18.53
N GLU A 102 6.18 15.12 18.30
CA GLU A 102 6.44 14.54 16.98
C GLU A 102 5.54 13.33 16.75
N LEU A 103 4.90 13.25 15.59
CA LEU A 103 4.19 12.04 15.19
C LEU A 103 5.21 10.96 14.78
N ARG A 104 5.29 9.87 15.54
CA ARG A 104 6.17 8.73 15.29
C ARG A 104 5.38 7.59 14.68
N ALA A 105 5.91 6.95 13.64
CA ALA A 105 5.29 5.80 12.99
C ALA A 105 6.18 4.55 13.06
N ILE A 106 5.55 3.41 13.26
CA ILE A 106 6.16 2.09 13.06
C ILE A 106 5.38 1.33 11.98
N ASN A 107 6.08 0.45 11.28
CA ASN A 107 5.45 -0.61 10.49
C ASN A 107 5.23 -1.83 11.42
N PRO A 108 3.98 -2.24 11.68
CA PRO A 108 3.72 -3.40 12.54
C PRO A 108 3.92 -4.75 11.80
N GLU A 109 4.32 -4.73 10.52
CA GLU A 109 4.48 -5.93 9.68
C GLU A 109 5.95 -6.31 9.48
N ALA A 110 6.24 -7.61 9.37
CA ALA A 110 7.58 -8.14 9.15
C ALA A 110 7.91 -8.46 7.67
N GLY A 111 6.97 -8.19 6.76
CA GLY A 111 7.08 -8.60 5.36
C GLY A 111 6.11 -7.87 4.44
N PHE A 112 6.27 -8.10 3.14
CA PHE A 112 5.44 -7.53 2.11
C PHE A 112 4.50 -8.60 1.57
N PHE A 113 3.21 -8.25 1.46
CA PHE A 113 2.20 -9.08 0.80
C PHE A 113 1.70 -8.34 -0.46
N GLY A 114 2.62 -8.14 -1.40
CA GLY A 114 2.41 -7.27 -2.56
C GLY A 114 1.64 -7.93 -3.69
N VAL A 115 0.95 -7.12 -4.50
CA VAL A 115 0.30 -7.58 -5.74
C VAL A 115 1.38 -7.91 -6.76
N ALA A 116 1.33 -9.11 -7.32
CA ALA A 116 2.36 -9.57 -8.27
C ALA A 116 2.19 -8.94 -9.66
N PRO A 117 1.01 -9.02 -10.33
CA PRO A 117 0.85 -8.54 -11.70
C PRO A 117 1.18 -7.06 -11.85
N GLY A 118 1.95 -6.74 -12.88
CA GLY A 118 2.49 -5.42 -13.16
C GLY A 118 3.81 -5.10 -12.45
N THR A 119 4.29 -5.93 -11.52
CA THR A 119 5.62 -5.79 -10.90
C THR A 119 6.68 -6.33 -11.86
N ASN A 120 7.64 -5.50 -12.27
CA ASN A 120 8.77 -5.89 -13.12
C ASN A 120 9.96 -4.95 -12.89
N HIS A 121 11.08 -5.19 -13.59
CA HIS A 121 12.28 -4.35 -13.48
C HIS A 121 12.07 -2.87 -13.85
N LYS A 122 11.01 -2.55 -14.61
CA LYS A 122 10.67 -1.17 -14.99
C LYS A 122 9.78 -0.47 -13.97
N THR A 123 8.80 -1.18 -13.40
CA THR A 123 7.77 -0.59 -12.53
C THR A 123 8.13 -0.62 -11.06
N ASN A 124 8.82 -1.67 -10.60
CA ASN A 124 9.28 -1.80 -9.22
C ASN A 124 10.42 -2.85 -9.12
N PRO A 125 11.65 -2.51 -9.53
CA PRO A 125 12.79 -3.43 -9.45
C PRO A 125 13.09 -3.86 -8.01
N ASN A 126 12.87 -2.98 -7.03
CA ASN A 126 13.12 -3.28 -5.62
C ASN A 126 12.14 -4.34 -5.08
N ALA A 127 10.86 -4.29 -5.44
CA ALA A 127 9.90 -5.32 -5.04
C ALA A 127 10.20 -6.66 -5.72
N LEU A 128 10.58 -6.64 -6.99
CA LEU A 128 10.96 -7.85 -7.70
C LEU A 128 12.17 -8.52 -7.01
N GLU A 129 13.24 -7.77 -6.76
CA GLU A 129 14.43 -8.26 -6.02
C GLU A 129 14.06 -8.78 -4.62
N SER A 130 13.17 -8.08 -3.91
CA SER A 130 12.71 -8.47 -2.56
C SER A 130 12.06 -9.86 -2.55
N CYS A 131 11.44 -10.27 -3.66
CA CYS A 131 10.67 -11.51 -3.73
C CYS A 131 11.41 -12.68 -4.41
N MET A 132 12.65 -12.51 -4.88
CA MET A 132 13.41 -13.55 -5.60
C MET A 132 13.87 -14.75 -4.76
N LYS A 133 13.88 -14.64 -3.43
CA LYS A 133 14.30 -15.71 -2.50
C LYS A 133 13.44 -15.72 -1.24
N ASN A 134 13.33 -16.87 -0.57
CA ASN A 134 12.57 -17.03 0.69
C ASN A 134 11.13 -16.47 0.63
N SER A 135 10.49 -16.57 -0.54
CA SER A 135 9.17 -16.01 -0.79
C SER A 135 8.14 -17.10 -1.04
N VAL A 136 6.90 -16.82 -0.66
CA VAL A 136 5.75 -17.63 -1.07
C VAL A 136 4.99 -16.84 -2.13
N LEU A 137 4.79 -17.44 -3.30
CA LEU A 137 3.96 -16.90 -4.36
C LEU A 137 2.59 -17.60 -4.35
N THR A 138 1.52 -16.85 -4.60
CA THR A 138 0.15 -17.40 -4.58
C THR A 138 -0.60 -16.97 -5.84
N ASN A 139 -1.14 -17.95 -6.57
CA ASN A 139 -1.91 -17.78 -7.81
C ASN A 139 -1.13 -17.09 -8.95
N VAL A 140 0.18 -17.30 -9.02
CA VAL A 140 1.02 -16.92 -10.17
C VAL A 140 1.12 -18.09 -11.16
N ALA A 141 1.61 -17.84 -12.37
CA ALA A 141 1.98 -18.92 -13.28
C ALA A 141 3.40 -19.44 -12.96
N GLU A 142 3.69 -20.66 -13.37
CA GLU A 142 4.98 -21.34 -13.20
C GLU A 142 5.52 -21.78 -14.56
N THR A 143 6.79 -21.56 -14.84
CA THR A 143 7.47 -22.03 -16.05
C THR A 143 7.97 -23.45 -15.87
N ASP A 144 8.19 -24.19 -16.96
CA ASP A 144 8.67 -25.60 -16.89
C ASP A 144 10.04 -25.75 -16.19
N ASP A 145 10.83 -24.67 -16.11
CA ASP A 145 12.12 -24.61 -15.41
C ASP A 145 12.03 -24.11 -13.95
N GLY A 146 10.81 -23.98 -13.41
CA GLY A 146 10.56 -23.64 -12.01
C GLY A 146 10.65 -22.15 -11.66
N ARG A 147 10.61 -21.26 -12.66
CA ARG A 147 10.49 -19.81 -12.45
C ARG A 147 9.01 -19.40 -12.40
N PHE A 148 8.74 -18.17 -11.98
CA PHE A 148 7.38 -17.64 -11.89
C PHE A 148 7.07 -16.67 -13.04
N PHE A 149 5.79 -16.57 -13.38
CA PHE A 149 5.30 -15.62 -14.36
C PHE A 149 4.00 -14.94 -13.88
N TRP A 150 3.85 -13.67 -14.23
CA TRP A 150 2.61 -12.90 -14.15
C TRP A 150 2.60 -11.83 -15.23
N GLU A 151 1.42 -11.29 -15.53
CA GLU A 151 1.24 -10.21 -16.49
C GLU A 151 2.14 -9.01 -16.18
N GLY A 152 2.91 -8.55 -17.16
CA GLY A 152 3.92 -7.50 -17.01
C GLY A 152 5.36 -8.00 -17.03
N LEU A 153 5.61 -9.32 -16.97
CA LEU A 153 6.94 -9.92 -17.11
C LEU A 153 7.24 -10.39 -18.54
N GLU A 154 6.41 -10.08 -19.53
CA GLU A 154 6.56 -10.60 -20.90
C GLU A 154 7.92 -10.26 -21.53
N SER A 155 8.53 -9.14 -21.17
CA SER A 155 9.86 -8.76 -21.66
C SER A 155 11.02 -9.51 -21.00
N GLU A 156 10.75 -10.31 -19.97
CA GLU A 156 11.76 -11.07 -19.20
C GLU A 156 11.85 -12.54 -19.62
N TYR A 157 11.01 -12.97 -20.57
CA TYR A 157 10.89 -14.35 -21.03
C TYR A 157 10.77 -14.42 -22.56
N GLU A 158 11.24 -15.52 -23.14
CA GLU A 158 10.98 -15.84 -24.55
C GLU A 158 9.50 -16.16 -24.75
N SER A 159 8.93 -15.74 -25.88
CA SER A 159 7.49 -15.86 -26.15
C SER A 159 6.97 -17.31 -26.19
N ASP A 160 7.83 -18.27 -26.49
CA ASP A 160 7.54 -19.71 -26.54
C ASP A 160 7.86 -20.43 -25.21
N THR A 161 8.34 -19.71 -24.19
CA THR A 161 8.55 -20.25 -22.84
C THR A 161 7.26 -20.88 -22.34
N LYS A 162 7.30 -22.18 -22.07
CA LYS A 162 6.17 -22.97 -21.58
C LYS A 162 5.88 -22.65 -20.13
N ILE A 163 4.61 -22.48 -19.83
CA ILE A 163 4.13 -22.17 -18.48
C ILE A 163 2.85 -22.95 -18.16
N THR A 164 2.61 -23.13 -16.88
CA THR A 164 1.34 -23.56 -16.29
C THR A 164 0.70 -22.35 -15.61
N THR A 165 -0.53 -22.01 -15.99
CA THR A 165 -1.26 -20.87 -15.40
C THR A 165 -1.68 -21.16 -13.96
N TRP A 166 -2.14 -20.13 -13.24
CA TRP A 166 -2.69 -20.28 -11.89
C TRP A 166 -3.92 -21.20 -11.79
N LEU A 167 -4.55 -21.55 -12.92
CA LEU A 167 -5.65 -22.52 -13.02
C LEU A 167 -5.18 -23.93 -13.43
N GLY A 168 -3.88 -24.15 -13.61
CA GLY A 168 -3.31 -25.43 -14.03
C GLY A 168 -3.31 -25.65 -15.55
N GLU A 169 -3.61 -24.64 -16.35
CA GLU A 169 -3.65 -24.76 -17.81
C GLU A 169 -2.25 -24.59 -18.42
N LYS A 170 -1.87 -25.45 -19.37
CA LYS A 170 -0.58 -25.34 -20.08
C LYS A 170 -0.67 -24.36 -21.25
N THR A 171 0.28 -23.44 -21.33
CA THR A 171 0.36 -22.44 -22.41
C THR A 171 1.80 -21.95 -22.59
N THR A 172 2.01 -20.89 -23.36
CA THR A 172 3.30 -20.16 -23.42
C THR A 172 3.12 -18.71 -23.01
N VAL A 173 4.21 -18.02 -22.68
CA VAL A 173 4.21 -16.59 -22.31
C VAL A 173 3.50 -15.73 -23.38
N GLY A 174 3.85 -15.91 -24.65
CA GLY A 174 3.35 -15.11 -25.77
C GLY A 174 1.94 -15.50 -26.26
N ALA A 175 1.41 -16.65 -25.85
CA ALA A 175 0.09 -17.11 -26.28
C ALA A 175 -1.03 -16.25 -25.70
N LYS A 176 -2.03 -15.89 -26.51
CA LYS A 176 -3.24 -15.23 -26.01
C LYS A 176 -4.15 -16.26 -25.33
N THR A 177 -4.61 -15.94 -24.13
CA THR A 177 -5.50 -16.78 -23.31
C THR A 177 -6.79 -16.03 -23.01
N ALA A 178 -7.88 -16.75 -22.73
CA ALA A 178 -9.16 -16.14 -22.37
C ALA A 178 -9.10 -15.43 -21.01
N THR A 179 -8.31 -15.96 -20.10
CA THR A 179 -8.03 -15.40 -18.77
C THR A 179 -6.54 -15.08 -18.61
N PRO A 180 -6.18 -14.14 -17.73
CA PRO A 180 -4.80 -13.94 -17.30
C PRO A 180 -4.13 -15.25 -16.81
N LYS A 181 -2.83 -15.38 -17.09
CA LYS A 181 -1.95 -16.48 -16.70
C LYS A 181 -1.67 -16.48 -15.20
N ALA A 182 -1.64 -15.32 -14.55
CA ALA A 182 -1.70 -15.18 -13.10
C ALA A 182 -3.02 -14.53 -12.69
N HIS A 183 -3.53 -14.84 -11.50
CA HIS A 183 -4.73 -14.17 -11.00
C HIS A 183 -4.46 -12.65 -10.86
N PRO A 184 -5.39 -11.73 -11.22
CA PRO A 184 -5.15 -10.27 -11.11
C PRO A 184 -4.84 -9.77 -9.69
N ASN A 185 -5.16 -10.56 -8.67
CA ASN A 185 -4.83 -10.33 -7.26
C ASN A 185 -3.88 -11.42 -6.71
N SER A 186 -3.07 -12.05 -7.57
CA SER A 186 -1.98 -12.93 -7.14
C SER A 186 -0.94 -12.12 -6.36
N ARG A 187 -0.22 -12.82 -5.47
CA ARG A 187 0.59 -12.18 -4.43
C ARG A 187 1.97 -12.80 -4.35
N PHE A 188 2.95 -11.96 -4.04
CA PHE A 188 4.18 -12.40 -3.40
C PHE A 188 4.10 -12.09 -1.90
N CYS A 189 4.59 -13.01 -1.09
CA CYS A 189 4.76 -12.87 0.35
C CYS A 189 6.24 -13.06 0.67
N CYS A 190 6.95 -11.97 1.01
CA CYS A 190 8.39 -12.01 1.24
C CYS A 190 8.81 -11.23 2.50
N PRO A 191 9.93 -11.60 3.15
CA PRO A 191 10.44 -10.87 4.31
C PRO A 191 10.89 -9.44 3.96
N ALA A 192 10.55 -8.48 4.83
CA ALA A 192 10.83 -7.07 4.54
C ALA A 192 12.33 -6.75 4.51
N SER A 193 13.11 -7.48 5.32
CA SER A 193 14.57 -7.40 5.40
C SER A 193 15.29 -7.72 4.09
N GLN A 194 14.61 -8.33 3.10
CA GLN A 194 15.18 -8.59 1.78
C GLN A 194 15.04 -7.42 0.82
N CYS A 195 14.31 -6.36 1.17
CA CYS A 195 14.20 -5.21 0.30
C CYS A 195 15.53 -4.48 0.21
N PRO A 196 16.08 -4.26 -1.01
CA PRO A 196 17.39 -3.65 -1.19
C PRO A 196 17.45 -2.19 -0.70
N ILE A 197 16.29 -1.57 -0.50
CA ILE A 197 16.16 -0.21 0.02
C ILE A 197 15.39 -0.16 1.36
N ILE A 198 15.36 -1.26 2.12
CA ILE A 198 14.79 -1.23 3.47
C ILE A 198 15.53 -0.21 4.34
N HIS A 199 14.79 0.58 5.11
CA HIS A 199 15.35 1.60 5.96
C HIS A 199 15.99 0.97 7.21
N PRO A 200 17.20 1.35 7.66
CA PRO A 200 17.83 0.83 8.89
C PRO A 200 17.03 1.02 10.19
N LYS A 201 15.95 1.81 10.14
CA LYS A 201 15.05 2.11 11.26
C LYS A 201 13.66 1.51 11.06
N TRP A 202 13.50 0.59 10.12
CA TRP A 202 12.20 -0.01 9.82
C TRP A 202 11.63 -0.79 11.03
N GLU A 203 12.52 -1.31 11.87
CA GLU A 203 12.22 -1.99 13.15
C GLU A 203 12.57 -1.14 14.39
N ASP A 204 12.85 0.15 14.24
CA ASP A 204 13.17 1.01 15.38
C ASP A 204 11.94 1.16 16.30
N PRO A 205 11.99 0.73 17.57
CA PRO A 205 10.85 0.77 18.47
C PRO A 205 10.38 2.20 18.78
N ALA A 206 11.23 3.21 18.60
CA ALA A 206 10.85 4.61 18.74
C ALA A 206 10.04 5.14 17.54
N GLY A 207 10.07 4.42 16.42
CA GLY A 207 9.45 4.82 15.17
C GLY A 207 10.12 6.03 14.50
N VAL A 208 9.72 6.28 13.26
CA VAL A 208 10.25 7.35 12.42
C VAL A 208 9.36 8.60 12.47
N PRO A 209 9.93 9.83 12.47
CA PRO A 209 9.15 11.06 12.60
C PRO A 209 8.46 11.43 11.27
N ILE A 210 7.13 11.41 11.24
CA ILE A 210 6.34 11.68 10.04
C ILE A 210 6.25 13.18 9.79
N SER A 211 6.64 13.60 8.59
CA SER A 211 6.61 14.99 8.15
C SER A 211 5.46 15.28 7.18
N VAL A 212 5.02 14.25 6.44
CA VAL A 212 4.04 14.38 5.37
C VAL A 212 3.03 13.24 5.40
N PHE A 213 1.76 13.58 5.19
CA PHE A 213 0.72 12.67 4.79
C PHE A 213 0.35 12.88 3.33
N MET A 214 0.11 11.78 2.61
CA MET A 214 -0.37 11.80 1.24
C MET A 214 -1.62 10.93 1.10
N PHE A 215 -2.70 11.51 0.60
CA PHE A 215 -3.89 10.78 0.16
C PHE A 215 -3.90 10.66 -1.36
N GLY A 216 -4.64 9.68 -1.89
CA GLY A 216 -4.75 9.53 -3.33
C GLY A 216 -5.58 8.32 -3.73
N GLY A 217 -5.90 8.24 -5.02
CA GLY A 217 -6.70 7.17 -5.60
C GLY A 217 -6.70 7.25 -7.12
N ARG A 218 -7.24 6.22 -7.78
CA ARG A 218 -7.36 6.17 -9.25
C ARG A 218 -8.47 7.11 -9.71
N ARG A 219 -8.10 8.25 -10.31
CA ARG A 219 -9.04 9.25 -10.83
C ARG A 219 -8.66 9.62 -12.28
N PRO A 220 -9.41 9.16 -13.29
CA PRO A 220 -9.07 9.42 -14.69
C PRO A 220 -9.21 10.91 -15.05
N GLU A 221 -10.04 11.66 -14.34
CA GLU A 221 -10.34 13.06 -14.65
C GLU A 221 -10.56 13.92 -13.39
N GLY A 222 -10.49 15.24 -13.57
CA GLY A 222 -10.85 16.27 -12.60
C GLY A 222 -9.85 16.53 -11.46
N ILE A 223 -9.14 15.50 -10.97
CA ILE A 223 -8.17 15.64 -9.88
C ILE A 223 -6.76 15.91 -10.44
N PRO A 224 -6.06 16.98 -10.00
CA PRO A 224 -4.71 17.29 -10.47
C PRO A 224 -3.67 16.31 -9.92
N LEU A 225 -2.46 16.34 -10.48
CA LEU A 225 -1.36 15.44 -10.10
C LEU A 225 -1.02 15.52 -8.60
N VAL A 226 -0.93 16.74 -8.06
CA VAL A 226 -0.66 16.99 -6.64
C VAL A 226 -1.30 18.30 -6.20
N PHE A 227 -1.84 18.34 -4.99
CA PHE A 227 -2.21 19.57 -4.29
C PHE A 227 -2.03 19.42 -2.77
N GLU A 228 -1.88 20.55 -2.09
CA GLU A 228 -1.66 20.61 -0.64
C GLU A 228 -2.92 21.09 0.11
N ALA A 229 -3.16 20.51 1.27
CA ALA A 229 -4.17 20.98 2.20
C ALA A 229 -3.78 22.33 2.83
N ARG A 230 -4.77 23.19 3.02
CA ARG A 230 -4.59 24.54 3.60
C ARG A 230 -4.45 24.53 5.13
N SER A 231 -4.86 23.45 5.77
CA SER A 231 -4.85 23.25 7.22
C SER A 231 -5.04 21.77 7.53
N TRP A 232 -4.81 21.36 8.78
CA TRP A 232 -5.09 20.01 9.24
C TRP A 232 -6.54 19.60 8.98
N ARG A 233 -7.51 20.45 9.37
CA ARG A 233 -8.95 20.21 9.15
C ARG A 233 -9.29 20.04 7.67
N HIS A 234 -8.71 20.87 6.79
CA HIS A 234 -8.89 20.72 5.35
C HIS A 234 -8.28 19.39 4.85
N GLY A 235 -7.13 18.98 5.39
CA GLY A 235 -6.51 17.70 5.07
C GLY A 235 -7.34 16.49 5.52
N VAL A 236 -7.96 16.54 6.69
CA VAL A 236 -8.91 15.50 7.15
C VAL A 236 -10.12 15.42 6.20
N MET A 237 -10.66 16.56 5.76
CA MET A 237 -11.73 16.59 4.75
C MET A 237 -11.28 15.97 3.43
N ILE A 238 -10.08 16.30 2.95
CA ILE A 238 -9.49 15.72 1.73
C ILE A 238 -9.40 14.19 1.86
N GLY A 239 -8.87 13.69 2.97
CA GLY A 239 -8.83 12.25 3.27
C GLY A 239 -10.23 11.61 3.26
N ALA A 240 -11.23 12.27 3.88
CA ALA A 240 -12.60 11.78 3.94
C ALA A 240 -13.29 11.72 2.56
N GLN A 241 -12.81 12.51 1.61
CA GLN A 241 -13.36 12.61 0.26
C GLN A 241 -12.60 11.77 -0.76
N VAL A 242 -11.61 10.98 -0.35
CA VAL A 242 -10.88 10.08 -1.26
C VAL A 242 -11.87 9.19 -2.01
N LYS A 243 -11.73 9.20 -3.34
CA LYS A 243 -12.43 8.32 -4.27
C LYS A 243 -11.43 7.64 -5.18
N SER A 244 -11.73 6.40 -5.57
CA SER A 244 -10.90 5.63 -6.50
C SER A 244 -11.77 4.72 -7.36
N GLU A 245 -11.37 4.50 -8.60
CA GLU A 245 -11.88 3.37 -9.38
C GLU A 245 -11.70 2.05 -8.62
N ALA A 246 -12.69 1.17 -8.71
CA ALA A 246 -12.64 -0.17 -8.14
C ALA A 246 -11.46 -0.99 -8.70
N THR A 247 -10.89 -1.86 -7.87
CA THR A 247 -9.75 -2.73 -8.23
C THR A 247 -10.08 -4.19 -7.92
N ALA A 248 -9.33 -5.12 -8.51
CA ALA A 248 -9.50 -6.56 -8.31
C ALA A 248 -9.10 -7.05 -6.90
N ALA A 249 -8.76 -6.14 -5.98
CA ALA A 249 -8.41 -6.50 -4.61
C ALA A 249 -9.62 -6.93 -3.75
N ALA A 250 -10.84 -6.68 -4.23
CA ALA A 250 -12.10 -7.07 -3.60
C ALA A 250 -13.12 -7.52 -4.67
N GLU A 251 -14.34 -7.85 -4.24
CA GLU A 251 -15.41 -8.40 -5.10
C GLU A 251 -16.04 -7.41 -6.11
N PHE A 252 -15.66 -6.14 -6.08
CA PHE A 252 -16.23 -5.11 -6.95
C PHE A 252 -15.74 -5.27 -8.40
N LYS A 253 -16.68 -5.37 -9.34
CA LYS A 253 -16.41 -5.46 -10.78
C LYS A 253 -16.58 -4.10 -11.47
N GLY A 254 -15.72 -3.79 -12.44
CA GLY A 254 -15.82 -2.61 -13.31
C GLY A 254 -14.98 -1.41 -12.88
N ARG A 255 -14.97 -0.34 -13.70
CA ARG A 255 -14.24 0.93 -13.45
C ARG A 255 -15.09 1.98 -12.72
N GLN A 256 -15.96 1.55 -11.80
CA GLN A 256 -16.79 2.50 -11.06
C GLN A 256 -15.95 3.24 -10.03
N VAL A 257 -16.07 4.57 -10.00
CA VAL A 257 -15.45 5.40 -8.97
C VAL A 257 -16.26 5.26 -7.67
N MET A 258 -15.60 4.80 -6.62
CA MET A 258 -16.19 4.63 -5.30
C MET A 258 -15.52 5.54 -4.28
N HIS A 259 -16.26 5.90 -3.24
CA HIS A 259 -15.65 6.46 -2.03
C HIS A 259 -14.78 5.40 -1.34
N ASP A 260 -13.61 5.82 -0.89
CA ASP A 260 -12.72 5.04 -0.02
C ASP A 260 -12.00 6.00 0.95
N PRO A 261 -12.75 6.60 1.90
CA PRO A 261 -12.20 7.62 2.80
C PRO A 261 -10.96 7.10 3.54
N MET A 262 -9.88 7.88 3.51
CA MET A 262 -8.58 7.56 4.11
C MET A 262 -7.99 6.23 3.65
N ALA A 263 -8.47 5.66 2.53
CA ALA A 263 -8.19 4.28 2.12
C ALA A 263 -8.58 3.21 3.18
N MET A 264 -9.47 3.56 4.12
CA MET A 264 -9.83 2.75 5.28
C MET A 264 -11.23 2.12 5.16
N ARG A 265 -11.97 2.32 4.07
CA ARG A 265 -13.35 1.82 3.93
C ARG A 265 -13.54 0.35 4.32
N PRO A 266 -12.72 -0.62 3.86
CA PRO A 266 -12.89 -2.03 4.23
C PRO A 266 -12.22 -2.42 5.57
N PHE A 267 -11.64 -1.44 6.27
CA PHE A 267 -10.77 -1.63 7.44
C PHE A 267 -11.22 -0.86 8.68
N MET A 268 -12.34 -0.15 8.62
CA MET A 268 -12.88 0.57 9.78
C MET A 268 -13.18 -0.39 10.93
N GLY A 269 -12.57 -0.15 12.09
CA GLY A 269 -12.82 -0.90 13.33
C GLY A 269 -13.97 -0.39 14.19
N TYR A 270 -14.43 0.83 13.91
CA TYR A 270 -15.45 1.54 14.67
C TYR A 270 -16.14 2.60 13.78
N ASN A 271 -17.06 3.38 14.36
CA ASN A 271 -17.85 4.37 13.62
C ASN A 271 -16.95 5.38 12.87
N PHE A 272 -17.17 5.54 11.56
CA PHE A 272 -16.36 6.43 10.72
C PHE A 272 -16.46 7.91 11.10
N GLY A 273 -17.62 8.39 11.57
CA GLY A 273 -17.75 9.75 12.11
C GLY A 273 -16.85 9.96 13.33
N LYS A 274 -16.83 9.00 14.25
CA LYS A 274 -15.92 9.01 15.41
C LYS A 274 -14.45 8.93 15.01
N TYR A 275 -14.14 8.20 13.95
CA TYR A 275 -12.80 8.18 13.38
C TYR A 275 -12.36 9.54 12.82
N LEU A 276 -13.25 10.26 12.14
CA LEU A 276 -12.96 11.62 11.69
C LEU A 276 -12.82 12.60 12.87
N GLU A 277 -13.70 12.51 13.86
CA GLU A 277 -13.58 13.28 15.11
C GLU A 277 -12.23 13.03 15.78
N HIS A 278 -11.77 11.77 15.82
CA HIS A 278 -10.46 11.40 16.35
C HIS A 278 -9.33 12.08 15.59
N TRP A 279 -9.30 11.95 14.26
CA TRP A 279 -8.34 12.63 13.39
C TRP A 279 -8.32 14.15 13.62
N LEU A 280 -9.48 14.78 13.75
CA LEU A 280 -9.59 16.22 14.05
C LEU A 280 -9.05 16.57 15.43
N SER A 281 -9.25 15.69 16.43
CA SER A 281 -8.79 15.89 17.81
C SER A 281 -7.27 15.78 17.99
N LEU A 282 -6.56 15.26 16.99
CA LEU A 282 -5.10 15.11 17.03
C LEU A 282 -4.35 16.44 16.98
N GLU A 283 -4.94 17.49 16.40
CA GLU A 283 -4.36 18.83 16.38
C GLU A 283 -4.45 19.46 17.78
N LYS A 284 -3.31 19.52 18.48
CA LYS A 284 -3.20 20.10 19.83
C LYS A 284 -1.97 21.01 19.92
N PRO A 285 -1.96 22.01 20.83
CA PRO A 285 -0.77 22.83 21.08
C PRO A 285 0.47 21.98 21.37
N GLY A 286 1.62 22.39 20.84
CA GLY A 286 2.90 21.69 21.02
C GLY A 286 3.11 20.47 20.11
N ARG A 287 2.13 20.09 19.27
CA ARG A 287 2.30 19.02 18.27
C ARG A 287 2.79 19.57 16.93
N HIS A 288 3.78 18.87 16.36
CA HIS A 288 4.27 19.11 15.01
C HIS A 288 3.41 18.32 14.02
N MET A 289 2.37 18.97 13.49
CA MET A 289 1.44 18.32 12.57
C MET A 289 2.09 18.08 11.19
N PRO A 290 1.98 16.88 10.61
CA PRO A 290 2.41 16.63 9.24
C PRO A 290 1.63 17.48 8.23
N ARG A 291 2.31 17.91 7.15
CA ARG A 291 1.62 18.54 6.02
C ARG A 291 0.84 17.47 5.26
N ILE A 292 -0.37 17.80 4.82
CA ILE A 292 -1.25 16.86 4.10
C ILE A 292 -1.30 17.24 2.63
N PHE A 293 -1.08 16.26 1.76
CA PHE A 293 -1.20 16.38 0.31
C PHE A 293 -2.20 15.37 -0.23
N HIS A 294 -2.68 15.62 -1.44
CA HIS A 294 -3.39 14.64 -2.24
C HIS A 294 -2.72 14.52 -3.61
N VAL A 295 -2.58 13.29 -4.09
CA VAL A 295 -1.98 12.97 -5.39
C VAL A 295 -2.90 12.16 -6.29
N ASN A 296 -2.66 12.24 -7.59
CA ASN A 296 -3.34 11.43 -8.59
C ASN A 296 -2.38 11.04 -9.73
N TRP A 297 -1.90 9.79 -9.69
CA TRP A 297 -1.04 9.21 -10.73
C TRP A 297 -1.80 8.72 -11.97
N PHE A 298 -3.13 8.75 -11.92
CA PHE A 298 -3.97 7.97 -12.84
C PHE A 298 -4.85 8.86 -13.73
N ARG A 299 -4.51 10.14 -13.84
CA ARG A 299 -5.20 11.05 -14.76
C ARG A 299 -4.95 10.56 -16.20
N LEU A 300 -6.00 10.59 -17.02
CA LEU A 300 -5.92 10.23 -18.42
C LEU A 300 -5.98 11.47 -19.33
N ASP A 301 -5.31 11.39 -20.47
CA ASP A 301 -5.44 12.33 -21.57
C ASP A 301 -6.70 12.06 -22.41
N SER A 302 -6.94 12.87 -23.44
CA SER A 302 -8.09 12.70 -24.34
C SER A 302 -8.06 11.40 -25.15
N ASN A 303 -6.92 10.71 -25.21
CA ASN A 303 -6.74 9.42 -25.90
C ASN A 303 -6.85 8.22 -24.94
N GLY A 304 -7.15 8.46 -23.65
CA GLY A 304 -7.24 7.43 -22.63
C GLY A 304 -5.89 6.89 -22.16
N ARG A 305 -4.78 7.61 -22.39
CA ARG A 305 -3.43 7.28 -21.90
C ARG A 305 -3.15 8.05 -20.61
N PHE A 306 -2.27 7.53 -19.75
CA PHE A 306 -1.84 8.28 -18.55
C PHE A 306 -1.17 9.60 -18.95
N ALA A 307 -1.63 10.69 -18.35
CA ALA A 307 -1.23 12.08 -18.62
C ALA A 307 -0.06 12.54 -17.75
#